data_AF-A0A3P1ZBQ3-F1
#
_entry.id   AF-A0A3P1ZBQ3-F1
#
_cell.length_a   1.000
_cell.length_b   1.000
_cell.length_c   1.000
_cell.angle_alpha   90.00
_cell.angle_beta   90.00
_cell.angle_gamma   90.00
#
_symmetry.space_group_name_H-M   'P 1'
#
loop_
_entity.id
_entity.type
_entity.pdbx_description
1 polymer ?
#
loop_
_entity_poly.entity_id
_entity_poly.type
_entity_poly.pdbx_seq_one_letter_code
_entity_poly.pdbx_strand_id
1 'polypeptide(L)' 'MANKPLQFVLVERKLNVGANAGKVVQIAQPTGRHRVSFRNFCERVAKSTTFNRQEVEAVLNYATEIAR' A
#
# COMPACT_ATOMS: atom_id res chain seq x y z
N MET A 1 -17.14 -11.83 -3.00
CA MET A 1 -16.15 -11.50 -4.03
C MET A 1 -14.77 -11.53 -3.40
N ALA A 2 -13.91 -12.45 -3.85
CA ALA A 2 -12.59 -12.68 -3.26
C ALA A 2 -11.73 -11.42 -3.36
N ASN A 3 -11.19 -10.99 -2.23
CA ASN A 3 -10.27 -9.87 -2.09
C ASN A 3 -8.94 -10.16 -2.83
N LYS A 4 -8.96 -10.14 -4.17
CA LYS A 4 -7.76 -10.17 -5.00
C LYS A 4 -7.33 -8.70 -5.16
N PRO A 5 -6.28 -8.24 -4.46
CA PRO A 5 -5.88 -6.85 -4.55
C PRO A 5 -5.49 -6.51 -5.99
N LEU A 6 -6.04 -5.43 -6.53
CA LEU A 6 -5.67 -4.88 -7.84
C LEU A 6 -4.15 -4.71 -7.88
N GLN A 7 -3.46 -5.52 -8.68
CA GLN A 7 -1.99 -5.53 -8.73
C GLN A 7 -1.43 -4.34 -9.51
N PHE A 8 -2.23 -3.73 -10.37
CA PHE A 8 -1.87 -2.59 -11.20
C PHE A 8 -3.06 -1.63 -11.39
N VAL A 9 -2.75 -0.35 -11.56
CA VAL A 9 -3.67 0.70 -12.01
C VAL A 9 -3.16 1.18 -13.37
N LEU A 10 -4.07 1.34 -14.32
CA LEU A 10 -3.75 1.91 -15.62
C LEU A 10 -3.63 3.43 -15.45
N VAL A 11 -2.46 3.97 -15.75
CA VAL A 11 -2.20 5.41 -15.73
C VAL A 11 -1.83 5.84 -17.14
N GLU A 12 -2.44 6.93 -17.59
CA GLU A 12 -2.07 7.57 -18.85
C GLU A 12 -0.79 8.38 -18.63
N ARG A 13 0.28 8.01 -19.35
CA ARG A 13 1.55 8.74 -19.30
C ARG A 13 2.07 8.97 -20.71
N LYS A 14 2.55 10.19 -20.95
CA LYS A 14 3.31 10.52 -22.15
C LYS A 14 4.63 9.77 -22.12
N LEU A 15 4.84 8.84 -23.05
CA LEU A 15 6.12 8.15 -23.16
C LEU A 15 7.15 9.10 -23.76
N ASN A 16 8.31 9.20 -23.10
CA ASN A 16 9.43 10.01 -23.57
C ASN A 16 10.51 9.17 -24.28
N VAL A 17 10.38 7.83 -24.30
CA VAL A 17 11.41 6.91 -24.81
C VAL A 17 10.76 5.78 -25.62
N GLY A 18 11.35 5.43 -26.77
CA GLY A 18 10.95 4.32 -27.64
C GLY A 18 10.07 4.72 -28.85
N ALA A 19 9.59 3.73 -29.61
CA ALA A 19 8.80 3.94 -30.84
C ALA A 19 7.47 4.70 -30.65
N ASN A 20 7.00 4.80 -29.41
CA ASN A 20 5.79 5.53 -29.02
C ASN A 20 6.09 6.87 -28.32
N ALA A 21 7.30 7.40 -28.48
CA ALA A 21 7.68 8.69 -27.92
C ALA A 21 6.73 9.81 -28.37
N GLY A 22 6.25 10.61 -27.40
CA GLY A 22 5.32 11.72 -27.64
C GLY A 22 3.84 11.36 -27.60
N LYS A 23 3.47 10.06 -27.64
CA LYS A 23 2.07 9.61 -27.56
C LYS A 23 1.67 9.33 -26.11
N VAL A 24 0.41 9.61 -25.79
CA VAL A 24 -0.22 9.22 -24.52
C VAL A 24 -0.54 7.73 -24.62
N VAL A 25 0.03 6.93 -23.73
CA VAL A 25 -0.24 5.50 -23.65
C VAL A 25 -0.70 5.14 -22.24
N GLN A 26 -1.48 4.07 -22.14
CA GLN A 26 -1.89 3.51 -20.86
C GLN A 26 -0.80 2.55 -20.38
N ILE A 27 -0.18 2.87 -19.24
CA ILE A 27 0.84 2.03 -18.62
C ILE A 27 0.23 1.37 -17.39
N ALA A 28 0.45 0.06 -17.24
CA ALA A 28 0.13 -0.65 -16.01
C ALA A 28 1.17 -0.26 -14.94
N GLN A 29 0.80 0.66 -14.05
CA GLN A 29 1.62 1.02 -12.90
C GLN A 29 1.30 0.03 -11.78
N PRO A 30 2.30 -0.67 -11.21
CA PRO A 30 2.05 -1.52 -10.05
C PRO A 30 1.44 -0.66 -8.96
N THR A 31 0.31 -1.08 -8.39
CA THR A 31 -0.37 -0.36 -7.29
C THR A 31 0.45 -0.32 -6.01
N GLY A 32 1.65 -0.91 -6.03
CA GLY A 32 2.73 -0.78 -5.07
C GLY A 32 2.19 -0.66 -3.67
N ARG A 33 1.28 -1.61 -3.30
CA ARG A 33 0.37 -1.56 -2.13
C ARG A 33 0.59 -0.28 -1.37
N HIS A 34 -0.06 0.81 -1.80
CA HIS A 34 0.19 2.17 -1.28
C HIS A 34 0.66 2.12 0.17
N ARG A 35 1.84 2.69 0.46
CA ARG A 35 2.44 2.62 1.81
C ARG A 35 1.35 2.92 2.84
N VAL A 36 0.97 1.90 3.61
CA VAL A 36 0.02 2.09 4.69
C VAL A 36 0.82 2.79 5.78
N SER A 37 0.45 4.04 6.09
CA SER A 37 1.04 4.73 7.23
C SER A 37 0.80 3.90 8.48
N PHE A 38 1.77 3.90 9.40
CA PHE A 38 1.71 3.10 10.62
C PHE A 38 0.41 3.30 11.40
N ARG A 39 -0.09 4.55 11.45
CA ARG A 39 -1.39 4.89 12.03
C ARG A 39 -2.57 4.21 11.33
N ASN A 40 -2.64 4.28 10.00
CA ASN A 40 -3.70 3.61 9.22
C ASN A 40 -3.62 2.09 9.35
N PHE A 41 -2.42 1.54 9.54
CA PHE A 41 -2.24 0.11 9.81
C PHE A 41 -2.79 -0.26 11.19
N CYS A 42 -2.41 0.47 12.24
CA CYS A 42 -2.92 0.24 13.60
C CYS A 42 -4.44 0.36 13.67
N GLU A 43 -5.04 1.34 12.99
CA GLU A 43 -6.50 1.51 12.93
C GLU A 43 -7.20 0.35 12.21
N ARG A 44 -6.61 -0.18 11.13
CA ARG A 44 -7.15 -1.35 10.42
C ARG A 44 -7.06 -2.62 11.27
N VAL A 45 -5.95 -2.83 11.96
CA VAL A 45 -5.74 -3.99 12.84
C VAL A 45 -6.68 -3.91 14.04
N ALA A 46 -6.82 -2.73 14.66
CA ALA A 46 -7.78 -2.50 15.74
C ALA A 46 -9.22 -2.78 15.30
N LYS A 47 -9.61 -2.39 14.08
CA LYS A 47 -10.96 -2.68 13.55
C LYS A 47 -11.22 -4.17 13.33
N SER A 48 -10.19 -4.96 13.06
CA SER A 48 -10.30 -6.40 12.82
C SER A 48 -10.05 -7.25 14.08
N THR A 49 -9.69 -6.63 15.20
CA THR A 49 -9.41 -7.29 16.48
C THR A 49 -10.21 -6.61 17.59
N THR A 50 -10.06 -7.06 18.83
CA THR A 50 -10.66 -6.42 20.01
C THR A 50 -9.75 -5.37 20.64
N PHE A 51 -8.56 -5.14 20.07
CA PHE A 51 -7.57 -4.21 20.60
C PHE A 51 -7.88 -2.77 20.21
N ASN A 52 -7.58 -1.84 21.11
CA ASN A 52 -7.62 -0.42 20.81
C ASN A 52 -6.40 0.00 19.95
N ARG A 53 -6.50 1.09 19.20
CA ARG A 53 -5.43 1.61 18.33
C ARG A 53 -4.10 1.76 19.07
N GLN A 54 -4.16 2.24 20.32
CA GLN A 54 -2.99 2.47 21.17
C GLN A 54 -2.33 1.16 21.62
N GLU A 55 -3.12 0.12 21.88
CA GLU A 55 -2.62 -1.20 22.29
C GLU A 55 -1.89 -1.87 21.11
N VAL A 56 -2.47 -1.79 19.91
CA VAL A 56 -1.85 -2.29 18.69
C VAL A 56 -0.51 -1.57 18.43
N GLU A 57 -0.48 -0.25 18.59
CA GLU A 57 0.73 0.56 18.44
C GLU A 57 1.81 0.17 19.46
N ALA A 58 1.44 -0.02 20.73
CA ALA A 58 2.37 -0.44 21.78
C ALA A 58 2.95 -1.84 21.52
N VAL A 59 2.12 -2.80 21.12
CA VAL A 59 2.57 -4.18 20.81
C VAL A 59 3.52 -4.19 19.62
N LEU A 60 3.24 -3.42 18.56
CA LEU A 60 4.10 -3.35 17.39
C LEU A 60 5.45 -2.71 17.73
N ASN A 61 5.46 -1.65 18.53
CA ASN A 61 6.69 -0.99 18.98
C ASN A 61 7.53 -1.94 19.86
N TYR A 62 6.90 -2.64 20.79
CA TYR A 62 7.58 -3.64 21.62
C TYR A 62 8.16 -4.80 20.78
N ALA A 63 7.41 -5.30 19.80
CA ALA A 63 7.89 -6.33 18.89
C ALA A 63 9.09 -5.85 18.05
N THR A 64 9.11 -4.59 17.63
CA THR A 64 10.27 -4.02 16.91
C THR A 64 11.50 -3.84 17.81
N GLU A 65 11.33 -3.58 19.11
CA GLU A 65 12.46 -3.53 20.04
C GLU A 65 13.08 -4.90 20.29
N ILE A 66 12.27 -5.96 20.36
CA ILE A 66 12.75 -7.35 20.47
C ILE A 66 13.49 -7.80 19.21
N ALA A 67 13.06 -7.31 18.04
CA ALA A 67 13.63 -7.71 16.75
C ALA A 67 14.97 -7.03 16.41
N ARG A 68 15.53 -6.23 17.33
CA ARG A 68 16.79 -5.50 17.15
C ARG A 68 17.98 -6.31 17.66
#